data_AF-A0A969K3F5-F1
#
_entry.id   AF-A0A969K3F5-F1
#
_cell.length_a   1.000
_cell.length_b   1.000
_cell.length_c   1.000
_cell.angle_alpha   90.00
_cell.angle_beta   90.00
_cell.angle_gamma   90.00
#
_symmetry.space_group_name_H-M   'P 1'
#
loop_
_entity.id
_entity.type
_entity.pdbx_description
1 polymer ?
#
loop_
_entity_poly.entity_id
_entity_poly.type
_entity_poly.pdbx_seq_one_letter_code
_entity_poly.pdbx_strand_id
1 'polypeptide(L)' 'MGGKTDLDRVTAYVPPEWKQELEEWAEAEERSVSWLVSKLIGSALQQRREKAQPETVSVGTK' A
#
# COMPACT_ATOMS: atom_id res chain seq x y z
N MET A 1 13.89 6.31 24.58
CA MET A 1 12.60 6.98 24.35
C MET A 1 11.79 6.14 23.38
N GLY A 2 10.87 5.31 23.88
CA GLY A 2 10.06 4.39 23.06
C GLY A 2 8.86 5.12 22.46
N GLY A 3 9.04 5.72 21.27
CA GLY A 3 7.93 6.24 20.48
C GLY A 3 7.17 5.06 19.87
N LYS A 4 6.09 4.62 20.52
CA LYS A 4 5.15 3.70 19.88
C LYS A 4 4.52 4.46 18.70
N THR A 5 4.89 4.09 17.49
CA THR A 5 4.09 4.43 16.31
C THR A 5 2.69 3.85 16.51
N ASP A 6 1.67 4.69 16.39
CA ASP A 6 0.26 4.29 16.51
C ASP A 6 -0.19 3.57 15.23
N LEU A 7 0.41 2.40 14.99
CA LEU A 7 0.23 1.59 13.79
C LEU A 7 -0.12 0.17 14.19
N ASP A 8 -1.21 -0.35 13.61
CA ASP A 8 -1.61 -1.74 13.76
C ASP A 8 -0.78 -2.66 12.85
N ARG A 9 -0.56 -3.90 13.31
CA ARG A 9 0.16 -4.93 12.55
C ARG A 9 -0.83 -5.84 11.82
N VAL A 10 -0.59 -6.03 10.53
CA VAL A 10 -1.27 -7.04 9.70
C VAL A 10 -0.28 -8.16 9.35
N THR A 11 -0.71 -9.41 9.40
CA THR A 11 0.11 -10.58 9.02
C THR A 11 -0.63 -11.36 7.93
N ALA A 12 0.08 -11.77 6.89
CA ALA A 12 -0.45 -12.59 5.80
C ALA A 12 0.60 -13.60 5.34
N TYR A 13 0.14 -14.76 4.88
CA TYR A 13 0.98 -15.71 4.18
C TYR A 13 1.05 -15.34 2.70
N VAL A 14 2.24 -15.39 2.13
CA VAL A 14 2.51 -15.17 0.71
C VAL A 14 3.36 -16.32 0.17
N PRO A 15 3.30 -16.60 -1.14
CA PRO A 15 4.24 -17.52 -1.77
C PRO A 15 5.71 -17.13 -1.48
N PRO A 16 6.62 -18.10 -1.27
CA PRO A 16 8.03 -17.82 -0.96
C PRO A 16 8.72 -16.93 -2.00
N GLU A 17 8.39 -17.11 -3.27
CA GLU A 17 8.92 -16.33 -4.39
C GLU A 17 8.56 -14.84 -4.27
N TRP A 18 7.36 -14.50 -3.78
CA TRP A 18 6.97 -13.12 -3.58
C TRP A 18 7.72 -12.49 -2.41
N LYS A 19 7.99 -13.27 -1.36
CA LYS A 19 8.79 -12.78 -0.23
C LYS A 19 10.21 -12.44 -0.70
N GLN A 20 10.81 -13.31 -1.51
CA GLN A 20 12.14 -13.09 -2.06
C GLN A 20 12.18 -11.84 -2.96
N GLU A 21 11.23 -11.70 -3.87
CA GLU A 21 11.13 -10.52 -4.75
C GLU A 21 11.00 -9.21 -3.95
N LEU A 22 10.19 -9.21 -2.89
CA LEU A 22 10.03 -8.06 -2.00
C LEU A 22 11.30 -7.76 -1.19
N GLU A 23 12.07 -8.78 -0.80
CA GLU A 23 13.36 -8.63 -0.10
C GLU A 23 14.42 -8.00 -1.02
N GLU A 24 14.55 -8.52 -2.25
CA GLU A 24 15.47 -8.00 -3.26
C GLU A 24 15.13 -6.56 -3.67
N TRP A 25 13.84 -6.26 -3.84
CA TRP A 25 13.40 -4.89 -4.14
C TRP A 25 13.68 -3.93 -2.98
N ALA A 26 13.39 -4.32 -1.74
CA ALA A 26 13.66 -3.48 -0.58
C ALA A 26 15.16 -3.20 -0.42
N GLU A 27 16.02 -4.20 -0.68
CA GLU A 27 17.48 -4.04 -0.69
C GLU A 27 17.95 -3.03 -1.74
N ALA A 28 17.45 -3.15 -2.98
CA ALA A 28 17.81 -2.24 -4.08
C ALA A 28 17.42 -0.78 -3.80
N GLU A 29 16.38 -0.53 -3.00
CA GLU A 29 15.96 0.82 -2.60
C GLU A 29 16.57 1.31 -1.28
N GLU A 30 17.45 0.51 -0.64
CA GLU A 30 18.00 0.78 0.70
C GLU A 30 16.89 1.00 1.76
N ARG A 31 15.84 0.17 1.70
CA ARG A 31 14.65 0.22 2.59
C ARG A 31 14.38 -1.12 3.26
N SER A 32 13.49 -1.11 4.25
CA SER A 32 12.97 -2.34 4.84
C SER A 32 11.79 -2.87 4.04
N VAL A 33 11.61 -4.20 4.04
CA VAL A 33 10.43 -4.86 3.45
C VAL A 33 9.12 -4.29 4.03
N SER A 34 9.09 -4.02 5.34
CA SER A 34 7.94 -3.41 6.00
C SER A 34 7.60 -2.02 5.44
N TRP A 35 8.61 -1.22 5.10
CA TRP A 35 8.42 0.09 4.48
C TRP A 35 7.89 -0.07 3.06
N LEU A 36 8.50 -0.94 2.25
CA LEU A 36 8.10 -1.19 0.86
C LEU A 36 6.64 -1.65 0.80
N VAL A 37 6.29 -2.67 1.59
CA VAL A 37 4.91 -3.20 1.66
C VAL A 37 3.92 -2.13 2.12
N SER A 38 4.30 -1.27 3.07
CA SER A 38 3.42 -0.16 3.50
C SER A 38 3.14 0.84 2.36
N LYS A 39 4.11 1.11 1.49
CA LYS A 39 3.94 1.98 0.32
C LYS A 39 3.06 1.34 -0.73
N LEU A 40 3.31 0.07 -1.06
CA LEU A 40 2.51 -0.69 -2.02
C LEU A 40 1.03 -0.77 -1.60
N ILE A 41 0.77 -1.10 -0.33
CA ILE A 41 -0.60 -1.13 0.21
C ILE A 41 -1.23 0.26 0.19
N GLY A 42 -0.49 1.30 0.60
CA GLY A 42 -0.95 2.68 0.57
C GLY A 42 -1.39 3.12 -0.83
N SER A 43 -0.58 2.84 -1.84
CA SER A 43 -0.88 3.13 -3.25
C SER A 43 -2.09 2.35 -3.74
N ALA A 44 -2.23 1.07 -3.40
CA ALA A 44 -3.39 0.27 -3.79
C ALA A 44 -4.70 0.77 -3.15
N LEU A 45 -4.65 1.18 -1.87
CA LEU A 45 -5.80 1.75 -1.18
C LEU A 45 -6.20 3.12 -1.76
N GLN A 46 -5.23 3.95 -2.13
CA GLN A 46 -5.48 5.22 -2.80
C GLN A 46 -6.17 4.99 -4.15
N GLN A 47 -5.62 4.13 -5.01
CA GLN A 47 -6.22 3.79 -6.30
C GLN A 47 -7.64 3.22 -6.15
N ARG A 48 -7.89 2.41 -5.12
CA ARG A 48 -9.23 1.90 -4.81
C ARG A 48 -10.20 3.03 -4.48
N ARG A 49 -9.78 4.03 -3.70
CA ARG A 49 -10.61 5.20 -3.34
C ARG A 49 -10.90 6.07 -4.56
N GLU A 50 -9.91 6.26 -5.43
CA GLU A 50 -10.07 7.02 -6.68
C GLU A 50 -11.06 6.33 -7.63
N LYS A 51 -10.96 5.01 -7.81
CA LYS A 51 -11.93 4.23 -8.60
C LYS A 51 -13.33 4.15 -7.98
N ALA A 52 -13.42 4.31 -6.65
CA ALA A 52 -14.69 4.29 -5.93
C ALA A 52 -15.36 5.67 -5.87
N GLN A 53 -14.74 6.74 -6.37
CA GLN A 53 -15.45 7.98 -6.61
C GLN A 53 -16.31 7.76 -7.86
N PRO A 54 -17.65 7.71 -7.74
CA PRO A 54 -18.48 7.73 -8.92
C PRO A 54 -18.15 9.02 -9.66
N GLU A 55 -17.76 8.86 -10.92
CA GLU A 55 -17.87 9.88 -11.93
C GLU A 55 -19.26 10.52 -11.84
N THR A 56 -19.35 11.63 -11.10
CA THR A 56 -20.51 12.53 -11.12
C THR A 56 -20.52 13.17 -12.51
N VAL A 57 -20.99 12.41 -13.48
CA VAL A 57 -21.26 12.86 -14.84
C VAL A 57 -22.76 13.10 -14.95
N SER A 58 -23.07 14.36 -15.29
CA SER A 58 -24.35 14.91 -15.76
C SER A 58 -25.37 15.25 -14.66
N VAL A 59 -26.09 16.37 -14.71
CA VAL A 59 -26.74 17.01 -15.86
C VAL A 59 -26.84 18.52 -15.62
N GLY A 60 -26.54 19.32 -16.66
CA GLY A 60 -26.87 20.75 -16.68
C GLY A 60 -28.37 20.97 -16.56
N THR A 61 -28.77 21.81 -15.60
CA THR A 61 -30.16 22.25 -15.49
C THR A 61 -30.34 23.52 -16.32
N LYS A 62 -31.32 23.39 -17.21
CA LYS A 62 -31.87 24.35 -18.17
C LYS A 62 -32.39 25.62 -17.51
#